data_AF-A0A7C1SEV8-F1
#
_entry.id   AF-A0A7C1SEV8-F1
#
_cell.length_a   1.000
_cell.length_b   1.000
_cell.length_c   1.000
_cell.angle_alpha   90.00
_cell.angle_beta   90.00
_cell.angle_gamma   90.00
#
_symmetry.space_group_name_H-M   'P 1'
#
loop_
_entity.id
_entity.type
_entity.pdbx_description
1 polymer ?
#
loop_
_entity_poly.entity_id
_entity_poly.type
_entity_poly.pdbx_seq_one_letter_code
_entity_poly.pdbx_strand_id
1 'polypeptide(L)' 'MKTFSWNPNHQILTHRQVNMMHDAGIRVLSFNVDTPEDYEKMLDMEVDGVISSDPLLGRKLKTH' A
#
# COMPACT_ATOMS: atom_id res chain seq x y z
N MET A 1 6.72 -23.47 1.76
CA MET A 1 5.97 -22.33 2.32
C MET A 1 5.71 -21.36 1.18
N LYS A 2 4.45 -20.96 0.91
CA LYS A 2 4.13 -19.90 -0.06
C LYS A 2 3.80 -18.62 0.72
N THR A 3 4.47 -17.52 0.40
CA THR A 3 4.19 -16.22 0.99
C THR A 3 2.93 -15.63 0.37
N PHE A 4 2.01 -15.11 1.19
CA PHE A 4 0.78 -14.49 0.72
C PHE A 4 0.93 -12.98 0.47
N SER A 5 1.57 -12.27 1.40
CA SER A 5 1.78 -10.82 1.30
C SER A 5 3.13 -10.38 1.85
N TRP A 6 3.56 -9.20 1.40
CA TRP A 6 4.68 -8.44 1.93
C TRP A 6 4.15 -7.11 2.47
N ASN A 7 4.54 -6.76 3.71
CA ASN A 7 3.97 -5.63 4.43
C ASN A 7 5.06 -4.61 4.83
N PRO A 8 5.61 -3.82 3.90
CA PRO A 8 6.67 -2.86 4.18
C PRO A 8 6.16 -1.55 4.77
N ASN A 9 7.06 -0.76 5.37
CA ASN A 9 6.81 0.64 5.66
C ASN A 9 6.59 1.38 4.33
N HIS A 10 5.59 2.25 4.23
CA HIS A 10 5.31 3.01 3.01
C HIS A 10 6.50 3.85 2.51
N GLN A 11 7.39 4.28 3.41
CA GLN A 11 8.54 5.15 3.08
C GLN A 11 9.63 4.47 2.25
N ILE A 12 9.68 3.12 2.25
CA ILE A 12 10.71 2.36 1.53
C ILE A 12 10.21 1.77 0.21
N LEU A 13 8.93 1.97 -0.12
CA LEU A 13 8.31 1.40 -1.31
C LEU A 13 8.69 2.17 -2.57
N THR A 14 8.81 1.41 -3.65
CA THR A 14 8.98 1.92 -5.01
C THR A 14 8.10 1.11 -5.95
N HIS A 15 7.65 1.73 -7.04
CA HIS A 15 6.95 1.08 -8.16
C HIS A 15 7.59 -0.24 -8.59
N ARG A 16 8.93 -0.25 -8.74
CA ARG A 16 9.67 -1.46 -9.12
C ARG A 16 9.51 -2.60 -8.12
N GLN A 17 9.55 -2.31 -6.82
CA GLN A 17 9.39 -3.36 -5.79
C GLN A 17 7.96 -3.88 -5.77
N VAL A 18 6.96 -3.02 -5.96
CA VAL A 18 5.56 -3.44 -6.04
C VAL A 18 5.36 -4.39 -7.21
N ASN A 19 5.79 -4.01 -8.42
CA ASN A 19 5.71 -4.85 -9.61
C ASN A 19 6.41 -6.20 -9.40
N MET A 20 7.61 -6.21 -8.81
CA MET A 20 8.33 -7.46 -8.52
C MET A 20 7.55 -8.40 -7.58
N MET A 21 6.81 -7.86 -6.60
CA MET A 21 5.99 -8.69 -5.71
C MET A 21 4.75 -9.21 -6.42
N HIS A 22 4.10 -8.36 -7.21
CA HIS A 22 2.94 -8.76 -8.02
C HIS A 22 3.30 -9.85 -9.04
N ASP A 23 4.43 -9.74 -9.73
CA ASP A 23 4.96 -10.77 -10.63
C ASP A 23 5.20 -12.11 -9.91
N ALA A 24 5.53 -12.07 -8.63
CA ALA A 24 5.70 -13.24 -7.77
C ALA A 24 4.37 -13.78 -7.20
N GLY A 25 3.25 -13.14 -7.48
CA GLY A 25 1.93 -13.48 -6.91
C GLY A 25 1.78 -13.10 -5.43
N ILE A 26 2.59 -12.15 -4.95
CA ILE A 26 2.61 -11.67 -3.56
C ILE A 26 1.92 -10.31 -3.50
N ARG A 27 0.95 -10.17 -2.59
CA ARG A 27 0.26 -8.89 -2.35
C ARG A 27 1.12 -7.92 -1.55
N VAL A 28 1.00 -6.62 -1.80
CA VAL A 28 1.71 -5.56 -1.08
C VAL A 28 0.73 -4.81 -0.16
N LEU A 29 0.96 -4.88 1.15
CA LEU A 29 0.12 -4.21 2.16
C LEU A 29 0.98 -3.26 3.02
N SER A 30 1.08 -1.98 2.65
CA SER A 30 2.01 -1.06 3.32
C SER A 30 1.48 -0.52 4.65
N PHE A 31 2.37 -0.17 5.57
CA PHE A 31 1.99 0.38 6.89
C PHE A 31 2.46 1.83 7.12
N ASN A 32 1.85 2.46 8.14
CA ASN A 32 2.01 3.86 8.56
C ASN A 32 1.52 4.87 7.50
N VAL A 33 0.47 4.54 6.75
CA VAL A 33 -0.12 5.42 5.73
C VAL A 33 -1.17 6.29 6.41
N ASP A 34 -0.72 7.37 7.05
CA ASP A 34 -1.56 8.15 7.99
C ASP A 34 -2.01 9.52 7.45
N THR A 35 -1.57 9.90 6.25
CA THR A 35 -1.97 11.16 5.61
C THR A 35 -2.61 10.94 4.23
N PRO A 36 -3.43 11.89 3.75
CA PRO A 36 -3.95 11.87 2.38
C PRO A 36 -2.86 11.72 1.32
N GLU A 37 -1.75 12.44 1.48
CA GLU A 37 -0.64 12.44 0.52
C GLU A 37 0.05 11.09 0.46
N ASP A 38 0.25 10.42 1.61
CA ASP A 38 0.82 9.08 1.64
C ASP A 38 -0.15 8.06 1.05
N TYR A 39 -1.46 8.21 1.29
CA TYR A 39 -2.48 7.36 0.71
C TYR A 39 -2.53 7.48 -0.82
N GLU A 40 -2.47 8.71 -1.35
CA GLU A 40 -2.40 8.97 -2.80
C GLU A 40 -1.14 8.36 -3.43
N LYS A 41 0.03 8.49 -2.80
CA LYS A 41 1.26 7.83 -3.27
C LYS A 41 1.15 6.30 -3.27
N MET A 42 0.49 5.72 -2.27
CA MET A 42 0.28 4.27 -2.21
C MET A 42 -0.68 3.80 -3.29
N LEU A 43 -1.73 4.58 -3.58
CA LEU A 43 -2.64 4.32 -4.70
C LEU A 43 -1.92 4.40 -6.04
N ASP A 44 -1.08 5.43 -6.25
CA ASP A 44 -0.27 5.59 -7.47
C ASP A 44 0.65 4.38 -7.68
N MET A 45 1.26 3.87 -6.60
CA MET A 45 2.08 2.65 -6.64
C MET A 45 1.29 1.35 -6.72
N GLU A 46 -0.04 1.40 -6.83
CA GLU A 46 -0.93 0.23 -6.98
C GLU A 46 -0.79 -0.82 -5.87
N VAL A 47 -0.50 -0.42 -4.62
CA VAL A 47 -0.47 -1.39 -3.51
C VAL A 47 -1.85 -2.02 -3.26
N ASP A 48 -1.88 -3.28 -2.83
CA ASP A 48 -3.12 -4.03 -2.60
C ASP A 48 -3.90 -3.57 -1.36
N GLY A 49 -3.26 -2.82 -0.47
CA GLY A 49 -3.87 -2.28 0.73
C GLY A 49 -2.91 -1.46 1.57
N VAL A 50 -3.48 -0.71 2.51
CA VAL A 50 -2.74 0.13 3.44
C VAL A 50 -3.20 -0.13 4.87
N ILE A 51 -2.26 -0.02 5.80
CA ILE A 51 -2.48 -0.09 7.25
C ILE A 51 -2.26 1.32 7.78
N SER A 52 -3.35 1.90 8.28
CA SER A 52 -3.42 3.29 8.74
C SER A 52 -3.92 3.33 10.18
N SER A 53 -3.48 4.33 10.92
CA SER A 53 -3.99 4.71 12.24
C SER A 53 -5.41 5.29 12.16
N ASP A 54 -5.80 5.89 11.02
CA ASP A 54 -7.19 6.28 10.72
C ASP A 54 -7.80 5.32 9.68
N PRO A 55 -8.58 4.30 10.09
CA PRO A 55 -9.18 3.34 9.16
C PRO A 55 -10.22 3.98 8.22
N LEU A 56 -10.65 5.23 8.47
CA LEU A 56 -11.60 5.95 7.62
C LEU A 56 -10.92 6.83 6.57
N LEU A 57 -9.60 7.01 6.62
CA LEU A 57 -8.85 7.90 5.71
C LEU A 57 -9.16 7.59 4.23
N GLY A 58 -9.00 6.33 3.81
CA GLY A 58 -9.25 5.92 2.42
C GLY A 58 -10.71 6.09 1.98
N ARG A 59 -11.67 6.00 2.92
CA ARG A 59 -13.09 6.23 2.62
C ARG A 59 -13.37 7.71 2.35
N LYS A 60 -12.74 8.63 3.10
CA LYS A 60 -12.90 10.08 2.94
C LYS A 60 -12.38 10.57 1.58
N LEU A 61 -11.32 9.94 1.07
CA LEU A 61 -10.67 10.32 -0.20
C LEU A 61 -11.45 9.83 -1.42
N LYS A 62 -12.11 8.67 -1.36
CA LYS A 62 -12.92 8.12 -2.47
C LYS A 62 -14.26 8.83 -2.71
N THR A 63 -14.65 9.75 -1.83
CA THR A 63 -15.92 10.49 -1.90
C THR A 63 -15.82 11.89 -2.52
N HIS A 64 -14.67 12.24 -3.08
CA HIS A 64 -14.43 13.44 -3.88
C HIS A 64 -14.19 13.06 -5.34
#